data_AF-A0AAJ1TB75-F1
#
_entry.id   AF-A0AAJ1TB75-F1
#
_cell.length_a   1.000
_cell.length_b   1.000
_cell.length_c   1.000
_cell.angle_alpha   90.00
_cell.angle_beta   90.00
_cell.angle_gamma   90.00
#
_symmetry.space_group_name_H-M   'P 1'
#
loop_
_entity.id
_entity.type
_entity.pdbx_description
1 polymer ?
#
loop_
_entity_poly.entity_id
_entity_poly.type
_entity_poly.pdbx_seq_one_letter_code
_entity_poly.pdbx_strand_id
1 'polypeptide(L)' 'MTPPNVRPEDDHPDPPRPAAPEATEPDLKPEAPAARYVRCPMLACGRLHEIADPW' A
#
# COMPACT_ATOMS: atom_id res chain seq x y z
N MET A 1 -34.30 12.42 -23.34
CA MET A 1 -33.03 12.84 -22.70
C MET A 1 -33.39 13.52 -21.40
N THR A 2 -33.00 12.95 -20.27
CA THR A 2 -33.33 13.46 -18.91
C THR A 2 -32.15 14.31 -18.42
N PRO A 3 -32.36 15.50 -17.83
CA PRO A 3 -31.25 16.30 -17.32
C PRO A 3 -30.65 15.67 -16.05
N PRO A 4 -29.34 15.81 -15.80
CA PRO A 4 -28.72 15.31 -14.58
C PRO A 4 -29.13 16.19 -13.40
N ASN A 5 -29.74 15.57 -12.39
CA ASN A 5 -30.13 16.21 -11.15
C ASN A 5 -28.90 16.40 -10.26
N VAL A 6 -28.00 17.33 -10.63
CA VAL A 6 -26.85 17.72 -9.80
C VAL A 6 -27.34 18.72 -8.77
N ARG A 7 -27.29 18.34 -7.49
CA ARG A 7 -27.63 19.23 -6.38
C ARG A 7 -26.44 20.15 -6.07
N PRO A 8 -26.66 21.43 -5.74
CA PRO A 8 -25.60 22.39 -5.44
C PRO A 8 -24.82 22.10 -4.14
N GLU A 9 -25.26 21.12 -3.34
CA GLU A 9 -24.67 20.77 -2.04
C GLU A 9 -23.38 19.94 -2.15
N ASP A 10 -22.96 19.56 -3.36
CA ASP A 10 -21.72 18.78 -3.60
C ASP A 10 -20.47 19.68 -3.74
N ASP A 11 -20.61 21.01 -3.73
CA ASP A 11 -19.50 21.97 -3.75
C ASP A 11 -18.98 22.25 -2.34
N HIS A 12 -18.65 21.20 -1.58
CA HIS A 12 -17.89 21.37 -0.36
C HIS A 12 -16.39 21.36 -0.71
N PRO A 13 -15.60 22.38 -0.32
CA PRO A 13 -14.17 22.35 -0.55
C PRO A 13 -13.57 21.16 0.21
N ASP A 14 -12.86 20.29 -0.51
CA ASP A 14 -12.10 19.18 0.06
C ASP A 14 -11.20 19.73 1.18
N PRO A 15 -11.36 19.29 2.44
CA PRO A 15 -10.49 19.75 3.51
C PRO A 15 -9.05 19.35 3.17
N PRO A 16 -8.06 20.24 3.39
CA PRO A 16 -6.68 19.94 3.05
C PRO A 16 -6.26 18.64 3.72
N ARG A 17 -5.92 17.63 2.91
CA ARG A 17 -5.42 16.35 3.39
C ARG A 17 -4.26 16.63 4.34
N PRO A 18 -4.29 16.14 5.60
CA PRO A 18 -3.16 16.29 6.49
C PRO A 18 -1.92 15.70 5.80
N ALA A 19 -0.82 16.43 5.82
CA ALA A 19 0.45 15.93 5.31
C ALA A 19 0.71 14.57 5.96
N ALA A 20 0.79 13.52 5.14
CA ALA A 20 1.15 12.21 5.65
C ALA A 20 2.50 12.37 6.39
N PRO A 21 2.66 11.77 7.58
CA PRO A 21 3.96 11.78 8.24
C PRO A 21 4.98 11.23 7.24
N GLU A 22 6.03 11.99 6.96
CA GLU A 22 7.12 11.55 6.11
C GLU A 22 7.56 10.18 6.62
N ALA A 23 7.42 9.17 5.76
CA ALA A 23 7.92 7.85 6.06
C ALA A 23 9.43 8.01 6.15
N THR A 24 9.96 8.13 7.37
CA THR A 24 11.40 8.02 7.61
C THR A 24 11.80 6.66 7.07
N GLU A 25 12.41 6.65 5.89
CA GLU A 25 12.99 5.45 5.31
C GLU A 25 14.04 4.97 6.33
N PRO A 26 13.95 3.71 6.82
CA PRO A 26 14.98 3.20 7.70
C PRO A 26 16.32 3.25 6.94
N ASP A 27 17.35 3.79 7.60
CA ASP A 27 18.74 3.81 7.13
C ASP A 27 19.19 2.35 6.90
N LEU A 28 18.93 1.84 5.69
CA LEU A 28 19.31 0.50 5.28
C LEU A 28 20.80 0.52 4.93
N LYS A 29 21.65 0.45 5.97
CA LYS A 29 22.97 -0.17 5.81
C LYS A 29 22.78 -1.52 5.06
N PRO A 30 23.74 -1.97 4.23
CA PRO A 30 23.69 -3.31 3.67
C PRO A 30 23.97 -4.34 4.77
N GLU A 31 23.06 -4.45 5.74
CA GLU A 31 23.03 -5.42 6.82
C GLU A 31 22.48 -6.72 6.27
N ALA A 32 23.36 -7.57 5.76
CA ALA A 32 23.05 -8.90 5.24
C ALA A 32 22.00 -8.90 4.09
N PRO A 33 21.89 -9.97 3.29
CA PRO A 33 20.73 -10.10 2.42
C PRO A 33 19.48 -10.16 3.31
N ALA A 34 18.64 -9.14 3.24
CA ALA A 34 17.34 -9.15 3.90
C ALA A 34 16.57 -10.39 3.45
N ALA A 35 16.04 -11.17 4.40
CA ALA A 35 15.26 -12.36 4.09
C ALA A 35 14.07 -11.98 3.19
N ARG A 36 13.96 -12.66 2.04
CA ARG A 36 12.91 -12.39 1.04
C ARG A 36 11.74 -13.31 1.32
N TYR A 37 10.52 -12.78 1.34
CA TYR A 37 9.31 -13.58 1.59
C TYR A 37 8.32 -13.49 0.43
N VAL A 38 7.63 -14.59 0.12
CA VAL A 38 6.55 -14.65 -0.88
C VAL A 38 5.27 -15.22 -0.30
N ARG A 39 4.14 -14.67 -0.71
CA ARG A 39 2.83 -15.21 -0.34
C ARG A 39 2.52 -16.45 -1.16
N CYS A 40 2.10 -17.54 -0.50
CA CYS A 40 1.74 -18.76 -1.21
C CYS A 40 0.53 -18.49 -2.14
N PRO A 41 0.62 -18.77 -3.46
CA PRO A 41 -0.46 -18.50 -4.40
C PRO A 41 -1.67 -19.44 -4.23
N MET A 42 -1.48 -20.54 -3.50
CA MET A 42 -2.58 -21.44 -3.16
C MET A 42 -3.56 -20.72 -2.23
N LEU A 43 -4.78 -20.49 -2.72
CA LEU A 43 -5.88 -19.83 -2.01
C LEU A 43 -6.09 -20.39 -0.60
N ALA A 44 -5.86 -21.68 -0.40
CA ALA A 44 -6.00 -22.37 0.88
C ALA A 44 -4.80 -22.18 1.84
N CYS A 45 -3.62 -21.82 1.35
CA CYS A 45 -2.42 -21.71 2.18
C CYS A 45 -2.34 -20.34 2.86
N GLY A 46 -2.43 -19.24 2.10
CA GLY A 46 -2.45 -17.86 2.60
C GLY A 46 -1.21 -17.38 3.39
N ARG A 47 -0.26 -18.27 3.71
CA ARG A 47 0.95 -18.01 4.50
C ARG A 47 2.05 -17.36 3.63
N LEU A 48 2.95 -16.63 4.30
CA LEU A 48 4.21 -16.20 3.71
C LEU A 48 5.27 -17.29 3.88
N HIS A 49 6.05 -17.53 2.82
CA HIS A 49 7.19 -18.43 2.79
C HIS A 49 8.47 -17.63 2.59
N GLU A 50 9.51 -17.99 3.33
CA GLU A 50 10.85 -17.47 3.12
C GLU A 50 11.43 -18.06 1.84
N ILE A 51 11.96 -17.21 0.97
CA ILE A 51 12.81 -17.60 -0.13
C ILE A 51 14.21 -17.69 0.45
N ALA A 52 14.64 -18.91 0.75
CA ALA A 52 16.05 -19.17 0.98
C ALA A 52 16.78 -18.90 -0.34
N ASP A 53 17.67 -17.92 -0.34
CA ASP A 53 18.51 -17.60 -1.49
C ASP A 53 19.48 -18.79 -1.70
N PRO A 54 19.39 -19.54 -2.81
CA PRO A 54 20.24 -20.71 -3.04
C PRO A 54 21.58 -20.22 -3.58
N TRP A 55 22.45 -19.76 -2.67
CA TRP A 55 23.88 -19.61 -2.99
C TRP A 55 24.60 -20.95 -2.82
#